data_AF-A0A8H6QEM0-F1
#
_entry.id   AF-A0A8H6QEM0-F1
#
_cell.length_a   1.000
_cell.length_b   1.000
_cell.length_c   1.000
_cell.angle_alpha   90.00
_cell.angle_beta   90.00
_cell.angle_gamma   90.00
#
_symmetry.space_group_name_H-M   'P 1'
#
loop_
_entity.id
_entity.type
_entity.pdbx_description
1 polymer ?
#
loop_
_entity_poly.entity_id
_entity_poly.type
_entity_poly.pdbx_seq_one_letter_code
_entity_poly.pdbx_strand_id
1 'polypeptide(L)'
;MSASPTAPALSLEASLYLFHHVFLPPKLPQSDDYDTGCELILLDSVINTLQKFRALVPNQHRQVLGPVITMVARLREIRGSHGDVSEGKLKEALQKLDTEGGVLPVHVRCQNAAVLMTRNDNAIHVEAFELSPQNEAVNSTVGRLQRQFPGPSFMLDRATFNAPGLQDTIAQTLATMSHQSVAGTKPKVKKARQEHEEDRDTTNPKMVTEFLAAFLRPCAAVFDGLQIHKNTREEVLWLDSRFPWRRSPLWLLVRVALQVILQRLCHRDGISDDIYKHYMVYYMSSVLNDCLKKTMSDEQVYLMNAKIARRLHKLDLSHLPAWFLFVQNVLQEANASILKSWRGIIAQKKLAEAMRETFQC
;
A
#
# COMPACT_ATOMS: atom_id res chain seq x y z
N MET A 1 -9.94 -5.05 -35.17
CA MET A 1 -9.74 -5.57 -33.80
C MET A 1 -8.25 -5.50 -33.49
N SER A 2 -7.77 -4.37 -32.96
CA SER A 2 -6.38 -4.28 -32.52
C SER A 2 -6.26 -4.97 -31.17
N ALA A 3 -5.34 -5.93 -31.07
CA ALA A 3 -5.01 -6.55 -29.81
C ALA A 3 -4.45 -5.47 -28.88
N SER A 4 -5.11 -5.27 -27.74
CA SER A 4 -4.60 -4.50 -26.62
C SER A 4 -3.21 -5.02 -26.26
N PRO A 5 -2.18 -4.18 -26.09
CA PRO A 5 -0.86 -4.65 -25.73
C PRO A 5 -0.95 -5.41 -24.40
N THR A 6 -0.57 -6.70 -24.43
CA THR A 6 -0.45 -7.52 -23.24
C THR A 6 0.60 -6.89 -22.33
N ALA A 7 0.18 -6.40 -21.17
CA ALA A 7 1.08 -5.85 -20.17
C ALA A 7 2.24 -6.85 -19.90
N PRO A 8 3.49 -6.37 -19.77
CA PRO A 8 4.63 -7.26 -19.55
C PRO A 8 4.41 -8.10 -18.31
N ALA A 9 4.72 -9.40 -18.41
CA ALA A 9 4.48 -10.34 -17.33
C ALA A 9 5.40 -10.05 -16.14
N LEU A 10 4.86 -10.02 -14.91
CA LEU A 10 5.59 -9.75 -13.67
C LEU A 10 6.87 -10.62 -13.54
N SER A 11 7.96 -10.03 -13.06
CA SER A 11 9.19 -10.77 -12.72
C SER A 11 8.95 -11.60 -11.45
N LEU A 12 9.79 -12.63 -11.22
CA LEU A 12 9.74 -13.44 -10.01
C LEU A 12 9.92 -12.57 -8.75
N GLU A 13 10.87 -11.64 -8.80
CA GLU A 13 11.16 -10.68 -7.73
C GLU A 13 9.93 -9.82 -7.40
N ALA A 14 9.27 -9.25 -8.42
CA ALA A 14 8.06 -8.47 -8.22
C ALA A 14 6.91 -9.32 -7.63
N SER A 15 6.76 -10.56 -8.08
CA SER A 15 5.78 -11.50 -7.50
C SER A 15 6.05 -11.77 -6.03
N LEU A 16 7.32 -12.00 -5.64
CA LEU A 16 7.71 -12.20 -4.24
C LEU A 16 7.48 -10.93 -3.40
N TYR A 17 7.82 -9.75 -3.94
CA TYR A 17 7.57 -8.47 -3.26
C TYR A 17 6.07 -8.28 -2.98
N LEU A 18 5.22 -8.50 -3.98
CA LEU A 18 3.76 -8.44 -3.79
C LEU A 18 3.27 -9.49 -2.79
N PHE A 19 3.81 -10.71 -2.85
CA PHE A 19 3.49 -11.76 -1.88
C PHE A 19 3.82 -11.32 -0.44
N HIS A 20 5.03 -10.84 -0.18
CA HIS A 20 5.45 -10.40 1.15
C HIS A 20 4.63 -9.21 1.65
N HIS A 21 4.44 -8.17 0.84
CA HIS A 21 3.81 -6.93 1.30
C HIS A 21 2.29 -6.93 1.21
N VAL A 22 1.66 -7.55 0.21
CA VAL A 22 0.19 -7.61 0.08
C VAL A 22 -0.38 -8.72 0.98
N PHE A 23 0.20 -9.92 0.93
CA PHE A 23 -0.33 -11.08 1.63
C PHE A 23 0.22 -11.23 3.05
N LEU A 24 1.44 -10.78 3.33
CA LEU A 24 2.08 -10.91 4.64
C LEU A 24 2.03 -12.36 5.14
N PRO A 25 2.73 -13.29 4.46
CA PRO A 25 2.80 -14.71 4.81
C PRO A 25 3.46 -14.95 6.18
N PRO A 26 3.37 -16.17 6.73
CA PRO A 26 4.04 -16.52 7.99
C PRO A 26 5.58 -16.43 7.90
N LYS A 27 6.17 -16.87 6.79
CA LYS A 27 7.60 -16.76 6.53
C LYS A 27 7.86 -15.51 5.69
N LEU A 28 8.57 -14.56 6.28
CA LEU A 28 8.91 -13.27 5.67
C LEU A 28 10.44 -13.16 5.51
N PRO A 29 10.92 -12.26 4.62
CA PRO A 29 12.34 -11.97 4.52
C PRO A 29 12.93 -11.54 5.87
N GLN A 30 14.23 -11.78 6.01
CA GLN A 30 14.99 -11.45 7.23
C GLN A 30 15.98 -10.29 6.98
N SER A 31 15.81 -9.59 5.87
CA SER A 31 16.59 -8.44 5.46
C SER A 31 15.67 -7.48 4.71
N ASP A 32 16.00 -6.19 4.75
CA ASP A 32 15.35 -5.18 3.93
C ASP A 32 15.28 -5.62 2.46
N ASP A 33 14.07 -5.65 1.91
CA ASP A 33 13.78 -5.98 0.51
C ASP A 33 13.21 -4.76 -0.23
N TYR A 34 13.45 -3.55 0.30
CA TYR A 34 13.08 -2.31 -0.36
C TYR A 34 13.66 -2.25 -1.77
N ASP A 35 12.77 -2.20 -2.76
CA ASP A 35 13.11 -1.96 -4.15
C ASP A 35 12.15 -0.93 -4.77
N THR A 36 12.72 0.12 -5.34
CA THR A 36 11.95 1.20 -5.95
C THR A 36 11.16 0.69 -7.16
N GLY A 37 11.72 -0.25 -7.95
CA GLY A 37 11.04 -0.86 -9.10
C GLY A 37 9.79 -1.64 -8.68
N CYS A 38 9.91 -2.47 -7.64
CA CYS A 38 8.82 -3.26 -7.08
C CYS A 38 7.74 -2.39 -6.44
N GLU A 39 8.09 -1.27 -5.81
CA GLU A 39 7.12 -0.28 -5.34
C GLU A 39 6.35 0.40 -6.49
N LEU A 40 7.00 0.69 -7.62
CA LEU A 40 6.30 1.20 -8.82
C LEU A 40 5.36 0.13 -9.39
N ILE A 41 5.81 -1.12 -9.46
CA ILE A 41 4.98 -2.26 -9.90
C ILE A 41 3.76 -2.43 -8.97
N LEU A 42 3.94 -2.28 -7.65
CA LEU A 42 2.84 -2.30 -6.70
C LEU A 42 1.80 -1.21 -7.03
N LEU A 43 2.22 0.04 -7.24
CA LEU A 43 1.31 1.13 -7.61
C LEU A 43 0.62 0.88 -8.96
N ASP A 44 1.38 0.45 -9.98
CA ASP A 44 0.87 0.18 -11.32
C ASP A 44 -0.14 -0.97 -11.29
N SER A 45 0.10 -2.02 -10.50
CA SER A 45 -0.86 -3.10 -10.30
C SER A 45 -2.15 -2.61 -9.63
N VAL A 46 -2.06 -1.72 -8.63
CA VAL A 46 -3.23 -1.14 -7.95
C VAL A 46 -4.07 -0.33 -8.95
N ILE A 47 -3.44 0.54 -9.74
CA ILE A 47 -4.09 1.37 -10.77
C ILE A 47 -4.77 0.48 -11.82
N ASN A 48 -4.03 -0.47 -12.41
CA ASN A 48 -4.54 -1.36 -13.45
C ASN A 48 -5.70 -2.22 -12.95
N THR A 49 -5.61 -2.74 -11.72
CA THR A 49 -6.70 -3.51 -11.12
C THR A 49 -7.90 -2.62 -10.80
N LEU A 50 -7.72 -1.39 -10.31
CA LEU A 50 -8.85 -0.47 -10.07
C LEU A 50 -9.62 -0.18 -11.35
N GLN A 51 -8.92 0.01 -12.47
CA GLN A 51 -9.56 0.22 -13.78
C GLN A 51 -10.40 -0.98 -14.21
N LYS A 52 -9.88 -2.20 -14.08
CA LYS A 52 -10.62 -3.44 -14.37
C LYS A 52 -11.82 -3.61 -13.42
N PHE A 53 -11.61 -3.36 -12.13
CA PHE A 53 -12.65 -3.45 -11.10
C PHE A 53 -13.79 -2.46 -11.37
N ARG A 54 -13.46 -1.22 -11.78
CA ARG A 54 -14.44 -0.18 -12.14
C ARG A 54 -15.38 -0.65 -13.25
N ALA A 55 -14.92 -1.43 -14.23
CA ALA A 55 -15.79 -1.96 -15.27
C ALA A 55 -16.83 -2.97 -14.73
N LEU A 56 -16.53 -3.63 -13.62
CA LEU A 56 -17.30 -4.74 -13.05
C LEU A 56 -18.24 -4.36 -11.89
N VAL A 57 -18.34 -3.07 -11.56
CA VAL A 57 -19.22 -2.58 -10.49
C VAL A 57 -20.38 -1.74 -11.04
N PRO A 58 -21.51 -1.63 -10.30
CA PRO A 58 -22.63 -0.76 -10.67
C PRO A 58 -22.22 0.71 -10.86
N ASN A 59 -22.98 1.44 -11.68
CA ASN A 59 -22.67 2.82 -12.07
C ASN A 59 -22.37 3.75 -10.89
N GLN A 60 -23.11 3.63 -9.78
CA GLN A 60 -22.87 4.40 -8.56
C GLN A 60 -21.43 4.24 -8.02
N HIS A 61 -20.91 3.01 -7.99
CA HIS A 61 -19.53 2.74 -7.57
C HIS A 61 -18.51 3.14 -8.65
N ARG A 62 -18.89 3.16 -9.94
CA ARG A 62 -18.00 3.61 -11.01
C ARG A 62 -17.62 5.08 -10.88
N GLN A 63 -18.54 5.90 -10.37
CA GLN A 63 -18.31 7.34 -10.17
C GLN A 63 -17.32 7.59 -9.04
N VAL A 64 -17.43 6.89 -7.91
CA VAL A 64 -16.48 7.04 -6.80
C VAL A 64 -15.09 6.47 -7.11
N LEU A 65 -15.01 5.43 -7.95
CA LEU A 65 -13.72 4.82 -8.32
C LEU A 65 -12.88 5.67 -9.27
N GLY A 66 -13.49 6.57 -10.06
CA GLY A 66 -12.76 7.46 -10.98
C GLY A 66 -11.76 8.38 -10.27
N PRO A 67 -12.21 9.18 -9.28
CA PRO A 67 -11.33 10.00 -8.44
C PRO A 67 -10.26 9.18 -7.70
N VAL A 68 -10.60 7.97 -7.25
CA VAL A 68 -9.67 7.08 -6.55
C VAL A 68 -8.55 6.57 -7.47
N ILE A 69 -8.87 6.21 -8.72
CA ILE A 69 -7.86 5.85 -9.73
C ILE A 69 -6.92 7.05 -9.97
N THR A 70 -7.49 8.24 -10.14
CA THR A 70 -6.74 9.47 -10.38
C THR A 70 -5.82 9.80 -9.19
N MET A 71 -6.29 9.60 -7.96
CA MET A 71 -5.49 9.79 -6.74
C MET A 71 -4.24 8.89 -6.72
N VAL A 72 -4.39 7.59 -7.02
CA VAL A 72 -3.24 6.67 -7.03
C VAL A 72 -2.31 6.98 -8.20
N ALA A 73 -2.85 7.37 -9.36
CA ALA A 73 -2.07 7.81 -10.52
C ALA A 73 -1.22 9.05 -10.18
N ARG A 74 -1.79 10.06 -9.50
CA ARG A 74 -1.04 11.23 -9.03
C ARG A 74 0.11 10.86 -8.08
N LEU A 75 -0.12 9.97 -7.11
CA LEU A 75 0.95 9.44 -6.24
C LEU A 75 2.06 8.74 -7.04
N ARG A 76 1.69 7.98 -8.08
CA ARG A 76 2.61 7.29 -8.98
C ARG A 76 3.40 8.25 -9.88
N GLU A 77 2.80 9.35 -10.30
CA GLU A 77 3.40 10.37 -11.17
C GLU A 77 4.46 11.18 -10.45
N ILE A 78 4.17 11.67 -9.24
CA ILE A 78 5.06 12.54 -8.46
C ILE A 78 6.32 11.82 -7.94
N ARG A 79 6.37 10.49 -8.03
CA ARG A 79 7.50 9.70 -7.54
C ARG A 79 8.71 9.82 -8.46
N GLY A 80 9.86 10.07 -7.86
CA GLY A 80 11.18 10.06 -8.47
C GLY A 80 11.73 8.65 -8.68
N SER A 81 12.88 8.56 -9.35
CA SER A 81 13.53 7.30 -9.70
C SER A 81 14.11 6.54 -8.52
N HIS A 82 14.29 7.18 -7.36
CA HIS A 82 14.81 6.56 -6.13
C HIS A 82 13.71 6.42 -5.05
N GLY A 83 12.45 6.58 -5.46
CA GLY A 83 11.29 6.53 -4.58
C GLY A 83 11.07 7.78 -3.73
N ASP A 84 11.91 8.80 -3.93
CA ASP A 84 11.76 10.18 -3.49
C ASP A 84 10.60 10.88 -4.22
N VAL A 85 10.29 12.11 -3.81
CA VAL A 85 9.28 12.95 -4.45
C VAL A 85 9.97 13.93 -5.39
N SER A 86 9.56 13.93 -6.66
CA SER A 86 10.02 14.89 -7.65
C SER A 86 9.38 16.25 -7.42
N GLU A 87 10.19 17.25 -7.08
CA GLU A 87 9.73 18.62 -6.78
C GLU A 87 8.90 19.22 -7.92
N GLY A 88 9.40 19.18 -9.16
CA GLY A 88 8.70 19.74 -10.32
C GLY A 88 7.35 19.06 -10.56
N LYS A 89 7.30 17.73 -10.50
CA LYS A 89 6.04 16.99 -10.67
C LYS A 89 5.08 17.22 -9.51
N LEU A 90 5.58 17.36 -8.28
CA LEU A 90 4.74 17.69 -7.13
C LEU A 90 4.15 19.10 -7.28
N LYS A 91 4.94 20.09 -7.71
CA LYS A 91 4.45 21.43 -8.01
C LYS A 91 3.33 21.40 -9.06
N GLU A 92 3.55 20.70 -10.18
CA GLU A 92 2.51 20.51 -11.20
C GLU A 92 1.26 19.84 -10.63
N ALA A 93 1.42 18.83 -9.76
CA ALA A 93 0.32 18.14 -9.13
C ALA A 93 -0.44 19.04 -8.12
N LEU A 94 0.23 19.94 -7.41
CA LEU A 94 -0.41 20.94 -6.54
C LEU A 94 -1.24 21.95 -7.35
N GLN A 95 -0.72 22.40 -8.49
CA GLN A 95 -1.45 23.28 -9.41
C GLN A 95 -2.71 22.58 -9.95
N LYS A 96 -2.57 21.33 -10.40
CA LYS A 96 -3.73 20.51 -10.84
C LYS A 96 -4.71 20.22 -9.72
N LEU A 97 -4.23 20.06 -8.47
CA LEU A 97 -5.11 19.88 -7.32
C LEU A 97 -5.99 21.12 -7.08
N ASP A 98 -5.47 22.33 -7.26
CA ASP A 98 -6.27 23.55 -7.16
C ASP A 98 -7.29 23.68 -8.29
N THR A 99 -6.84 23.48 -9.54
CA THR A 99 -7.63 23.78 -10.76
C THR A 99 -8.61 22.67 -11.12
N GLU A 100 -8.22 21.41 -11.00
CA GLU A 100 -9.03 20.24 -11.36
C GLU A 100 -9.71 19.59 -10.14
N GLY A 101 -9.23 19.90 -8.93
CA GLY A 101 -9.67 19.25 -7.71
C GLY A 101 -9.12 17.84 -7.50
N GLY A 102 -9.80 17.06 -6.66
CA GLY A 102 -9.45 15.68 -6.35
C GLY A 102 -8.53 15.51 -5.14
N VAL A 103 -7.72 14.45 -5.14
CA VAL A 103 -6.87 14.05 -4.00
C VAL A 103 -5.44 13.81 -4.47
N LEU A 104 -4.47 14.24 -3.66
CA LEU A 104 -3.03 14.11 -3.88
C LEU A 104 -2.37 13.50 -2.64
N PRO A 105 -2.07 12.19 -2.65
CA PRO A 105 -1.22 11.57 -1.65
C PRO A 105 0.27 11.83 -1.97
N VAL A 106 1.06 12.10 -0.94
CA VAL A 106 2.51 12.27 -1.02
C VAL A 106 3.18 11.35 -0.02
N HIS A 107 4.12 10.52 -0.49
CA HIS A 107 4.92 9.64 0.36
C HIS A 107 6.24 10.33 0.73
N VAL A 108 6.37 10.77 1.98
CA VAL A 108 7.58 11.42 2.49
C VAL A 108 8.48 10.38 3.15
N ARG A 109 9.05 9.51 2.31
CA ARG A 109 9.71 8.25 2.71
C ARG A 109 10.74 8.43 3.84
N CYS A 110 11.70 9.34 3.68
CA CYS A 110 12.75 9.54 4.69
C CYS A 110 12.24 10.04 6.05
N GLN A 111 11.03 10.64 6.10
CA GLN A 111 10.38 11.04 7.34
C GLN A 111 9.34 10.04 7.83
N ASN A 112 9.23 8.85 7.24
CA ASN A 112 8.27 7.83 7.67
C ASN A 112 6.81 8.36 7.75
N ALA A 113 6.45 9.24 6.83
CA ALA A 113 5.17 9.93 6.86
C ALA A 113 4.52 10.00 5.48
N ALA A 114 3.21 10.19 5.50
CA ALA A 114 2.46 10.59 4.32
C ALA A 114 1.71 11.89 4.56
N VAL A 115 1.48 12.62 3.48
CA VAL A 115 0.57 13.76 3.42
C VAL A 115 -0.55 13.44 2.44
N LEU A 116 -1.78 13.70 2.81
CA LEU A 116 -2.96 13.55 1.98
C LEU A 116 -3.59 14.94 1.81
N MET A 117 -3.50 15.49 0.59
CA MET A 117 -4.11 16.77 0.26
C MET A 117 -5.38 16.53 -0.55
N THR A 118 -6.52 17.05 -0.10
CA THR A 118 -7.81 16.90 -0.76
C THR A 118 -8.40 18.27 -1.08
N ARG A 119 -8.76 18.50 -2.33
CA ARG A 119 -9.52 19.68 -2.71
C ARG A 119 -10.96 19.51 -2.27
N ASN A 120 -11.44 20.42 -1.42
CA ASN A 120 -12.83 20.48 -0.99
C ASN A 120 -13.36 21.91 -1.19
N ASP A 121 -14.27 22.09 -2.14
CA ASP A 121 -14.94 23.36 -2.47
C ASP A 121 -14.06 24.60 -2.59
N ASN A 122 -13.79 25.35 -1.52
CA ASN A 122 -12.90 26.53 -1.53
C ASN A 122 -11.69 26.40 -0.57
N ALA A 123 -11.36 25.17 -0.18
CA ALA A 123 -10.22 24.85 0.65
C ALA A 123 -9.41 23.65 0.13
N ILE A 124 -8.19 23.53 0.65
CA ILE A 124 -7.32 22.36 0.55
C ILE A 124 -7.22 21.76 1.95
N HIS A 125 -7.81 20.58 2.14
CA HIS A 125 -7.64 19.82 3.36
C HIS A 125 -6.29 19.12 3.29
N VAL A 126 -5.49 19.29 4.32
CA VAL A 126 -4.16 18.69 4.46
C VAL A 126 -4.15 17.83 5.70
N GLU A 127 -3.82 16.56 5.53
CA GLU A 127 -3.80 15.58 6.60
C GLU A 127 -2.47 14.82 6.54
N ALA A 128 -1.85 14.54 7.69
CA ALA A 128 -0.60 13.79 7.73
C ALA A 128 -0.69 12.59 8.66
N PHE A 129 0.13 11.56 8.43
CA PHE A 129 0.18 10.39 9.30
C PHE A 129 1.48 9.60 9.15
N GLU A 130 1.85 8.88 10.21
CA GLU A 130 2.99 7.97 10.27
C GLU A 130 2.73 6.70 9.42
N LEU A 131 3.74 6.17 8.74
CA LEU A 131 3.58 4.95 7.94
C LEU A 131 4.06 3.68 8.66
N SER A 132 5.19 3.71 9.35
CA SER A 132 5.75 2.56 10.06
C SER A 132 5.97 2.88 11.54
N PRO A 133 5.40 2.12 12.48
CA PRO A 133 5.62 2.36 13.89
C PRO A 133 7.07 2.03 14.30
N GLN A 134 7.49 2.55 15.45
CA GLN A 134 8.77 2.23 16.06
C GLN A 134 8.87 0.75 16.47
N ASN A 135 10.10 0.23 16.51
CA ASN A 135 10.37 -1.16 16.87
C ASN A 135 9.78 -1.54 18.24
N GLU A 136 9.86 -0.64 19.22
CA GLU A 136 9.29 -0.85 20.55
C GLU A 136 7.78 -1.14 20.47
N ALA A 137 7.04 -0.32 19.74
CA ALA A 137 5.60 -0.51 19.55
C ALA A 137 5.29 -1.84 18.83
N VAL A 138 6.11 -2.24 17.86
CA VAL A 138 5.93 -3.53 17.17
C VAL A 138 6.21 -4.70 18.11
N ASN A 139 7.33 -4.68 18.83
CA ASN A 139 7.81 -5.80 19.63
C ASN A 139 7.05 -5.97 20.96
N SER A 140 6.54 -4.88 21.53
CA SER A 140 5.76 -4.91 22.78
C SER A 140 4.28 -5.26 22.57
N THR A 141 3.75 -5.08 21.35
CA THR A 141 2.33 -5.31 21.09
C THR A 141 2.01 -6.79 20.94
N VAL A 142 1.20 -7.32 21.85
CA VAL A 142 0.58 -8.63 21.67
C VAL A 142 -0.57 -8.51 20.68
N GLY A 143 -0.48 -9.21 19.54
CA GLY A 143 -1.57 -9.33 18.58
C GLY A 143 -1.52 -8.32 17.43
N ARG A 144 -2.31 -7.24 17.47
CA ARG A 144 -2.42 -6.25 16.39
C ARG A 144 -2.29 -4.84 16.95
N LEU A 145 -1.43 -4.05 16.34
CA LEU A 145 -1.26 -2.64 16.69
C LEU A 145 -2.46 -1.86 16.17
N GLN A 146 -3.13 -1.14 17.07
CA GLN A 146 -4.25 -0.26 16.73
C GLN A 146 -3.71 1.11 16.41
N ARG A 147 -3.97 1.59 15.18
CA ARG A 147 -3.50 2.88 14.68
C ARG A 147 -4.65 3.66 14.08
N GLN A 148 -4.58 4.98 14.21
CA GLN A 148 -5.57 5.92 13.69
C GLN A 148 -4.97 6.67 12.50
N PHE A 149 -5.78 6.85 11.45
CA PHE A 149 -5.36 7.54 10.23
C PHE A 149 -6.51 8.35 9.63
N PRO A 150 -6.28 9.54 9.08
CA PRO A 150 -5.08 10.36 9.24
C PRO A 150 -4.86 10.83 10.68
N GLY A 151 -3.69 11.40 10.96
CA GLY A 151 -3.36 12.00 12.26
C GLY A 151 -3.75 13.48 12.28
N PRO A 152 -2.78 14.44 12.30
CA PRO A 152 -3.10 15.86 12.26
C PRO A 152 -3.77 16.27 10.94
N SER A 153 -4.80 17.12 11.06
CA SER A 153 -5.61 17.62 9.95
C SER A 153 -5.83 19.13 10.08
N PHE A 154 -5.67 19.84 8.97
CA PHE A 154 -5.93 21.29 8.87
C PHE A 154 -6.37 21.64 7.45
N MET A 155 -6.93 22.83 7.26
CA MET A 155 -7.35 23.31 5.94
C MET A 155 -6.73 24.67 5.61
N LEU A 156 -6.29 24.83 4.37
CA LEU A 156 -5.89 26.11 3.79
C LEU A 156 -7.04 26.59 2.89
N ASP A 157 -7.47 27.84 3.01
CA ASP A 157 -8.34 28.39 1.98
C ASP A 157 -7.57 28.47 0.64
N ARG A 158 -8.30 28.53 -0.47
CA ARG A 158 -7.67 28.59 -1.79
C ARG A 158 -6.83 29.84 -2.00
N ALA A 159 -7.23 30.98 -1.46
CA ALA A 159 -6.49 32.23 -1.67
C ALA A 159 -5.09 32.12 -1.07
N THR A 160 -5.01 31.56 0.13
CA THR A 160 -3.79 31.20 0.85
C THR A 160 -3.01 30.14 0.08
N PHE A 161 -3.65 29.03 -0.34
CA PHE A 161 -2.98 27.97 -1.10
C PHE A 161 -2.36 28.47 -2.41
N ASN A 162 -2.99 29.47 -3.05
CA ASN A 162 -2.52 30.10 -4.28
C ASN A 162 -1.70 31.37 -4.03
N ALA A 163 -1.36 31.69 -2.78
CA ALA A 163 -0.47 32.80 -2.48
C ALA A 163 0.87 32.60 -3.19
N PRO A 164 1.47 33.66 -3.78
CA PRO A 164 2.72 33.55 -4.51
C PRO A 164 3.80 32.82 -3.70
N GLY A 165 4.34 31.74 -4.28
CA GLY A 165 5.43 30.95 -3.69
C GLY A 165 5.03 29.89 -2.67
N LEU A 166 3.77 29.82 -2.21
CA LEU A 166 3.40 28.80 -1.19
C LEU A 166 3.44 27.38 -1.77
N GLN A 167 2.89 27.14 -2.96
CA GLN A 167 2.94 25.82 -3.60
C GLN A 167 4.38 25.40 -3.92
N ASP A 168 5.23 26.34 -4.34
CA ASP A 168 6.66 26.12 -4.54
C ASP A 168 7.33 25.68 -3.25
N THR A 169 7.05 26.40 -2.15
CA THR A 169 7.60 26.10 -0.83
C THR A 169 7.14 24.72 -0.34
N ILE A 170 5.86 24.38 -0.50
CA ILE A 170 5.32 23.07 -0.13
C ILE A 170 5.99 21.96 -0.97
N ALA A 171 6.10 22.15 -2.29
CA ALA A 171 6.72 21.18 -3.18
C ALA A 171 8.19 20.94 -2.82
N GLN A 172 8.97 22.01 -2.68
CA GLN A 172 10.38 21.95 -2.32
C GLN A 172 10.57 21.30 -0.94
N THR A 173 9.77 21.68 0.06
CA THR A 173 9.85 21.16 1.42
C THR A 173 9.59 19.65 1.44
N LEU A 174 8.50 19.20 0.82
CA LEU A 174 8.14 17.77 0.79
C LEU A 174 9.13 16.95 -0.06
N ALA A 175 9.59 17.49 -1.18
CA ALA A 175 10.64 16.87 -1.99
C ALA A 175 11.92 16.69 -1.18
N THR A 176 12.37 17.74 -0.49
CA THR A 176 13.55 17.73 0.39
C THR A 176 13.41 16.69 1.51
N MET A 177 12.29 16.74 2.25
CA MET A 177 12.02 15.79 3.33
C MET A 177 11.89 14.34 2.85
N SER A 178 11.51 14.11 1.60
CA SER A 178 11.34 12.75 1.07
C SER A 178 12.64 11.97 0.91
N HIS A 179 13.79 12.65 0.78
CA HIS A 179 15.09 12.04 0.54
C HIS A 179 16.18 12.44 1.55
N GLN A 180 16.01 13.52 2.32
CA GLN A 180 16.96 13.93 3.35
C GLN A 180 16.57 13.38 4.73
N SER A 181 17.51 12.80 5.46
CA SER A 181 17.31 12.45 6.87
C SER A 181 17.56 13.67 7.76
N VAL A 182 16.83 13.77 8.88
CA VAL A 182 16.98 14.88 9.83
C VAL A 182 17.52 14.32 11.15
N ALA A 183 18.62 14.91 11.65
CA ALA A 183 19.22 14.50 12.91
C ALA A 183 18.24 14.69 14.09
N GLY A 184 18.29 13.78 15.05
CA GLY A 184 17.40 13.77 16.22
C GLY A 184 15.97 13.29 15.94
N THR A 185 15.73 12.68 14.78
CA THR A 185 14.42 12.07 14.44
C THR A 185 14.39 10.56 14.63
N LYS A 186 15.55 9.92 14.84
CA LYS A 186 15.62 8.50 15.18
C LYS A 186 15.84 8.29 16.68
N PRO A 187 15.34 7.18 17.25
CA PRO A 187 15.69 6.76 18.61
C PRO A 187 17.22 6.68 18.77
N LYS A 188 17.71 7.00 19.96
CA LYS A 188 19.13 6.85 20.28
C LYS A 188 19.38 5.56 21.05
N VAL A 189 20.51 4.94 20.78
CA VAL A 189 21.01 3.77 21.50
C VAL A 189 22.42 4.02 21.99
N LYS A 190 22.77 3.41 23.13
CA LYS A 190 24.11 3.48 23.66
C LYS A 190 24.98 2.41 23.00
N LYS A 191 25.90 2.82 22.12
CA LYS A 191 26.92 1.95 21.49
C LYS A 191 28.30 2.43 21.92
N ALA A 192 29.17 1.52 22.35
CA ALA A 192 30.51 1.85 22.83
C ALA A 192 30.57 3.01 23.86
N ARG A 193 29.59 3.05 24.78
CA ARG A 193 29.37 4.10 25.81
C ARG A 193 28.94 5.47 25.29
N GLN A 194 28.80 5.67 23.99
CA GLN A 194 28.28 6.89 23.37
C GLN A 194 26.85 6.69 22.86
N GLU A 195 26.09 7.77 22.76
CA GLU A 195 24.76 7.73 22.16
C GLU A 195 24.85 7.92 20.65
N HIS A 196 24.27 6.98 19.90
CA HIS A 196 24.18 7.04 18.45
C HIS A 196 22.72 6.86 18.04
N GLU A 197 22.30 7.46 16.92
CA GLU A 197 21.01 7.14 16.32
C GLU A 197 20.96 5.65 15.97
N GLU A 198 19.84 5.02 16.32
CA GLU A 198 19.56 3.64 15.93
C GLU A 198 19.09 3.65 14.48
N ASP A 199 20.04 3.45 13.57
CA ASP A 199 19.78 3.46 12.13
C ASP A 199 18.83 2.34 11.69
N ARG A 200 18.65 1.31 12.52
CA ARG A 200 17.72 0.20 12.30
C ARG A 200 16.31 0.45 12.80
N ASP A 201 15.99 1.55 13.49
CA ASP A 201 14.61 1.89 13.86
C ASP A 201 13.96 2.84 12.85
N THR A 202 12.65 3.06 12.96
CA THR A 202 11.92 3.98 12.09
C THR A 202 12.16 5.43 12.48
N THR A 203 12.14 6.31 11.48
CA THR A 203 12.19 7.76 11.67
C THR A 203 10.89 8.22 12.35
N ASN A 204 10.99 9.07 13.38
CA ASN A 204 9.82 9.73 13.95
C ASN A 204 9.23 10.71 12.92
N PRO A 205 7.90 10.68 12.65
CA PRO A 205 7.26 11.46 11.60
C PRO A 205 7.15 12.95 11.87
N LYS A 206 7.66 13.45 13.02
CA LYS A 206 7.53 14.84 13.48
C LYS A 206 7.91 15.91 12.47
N MET A 207 8.83 15.64 11.54
CA MET A 207 9.16 16.62 10.50
C MET A 207 7.98 16.94 9.58
N VAL A 208 7.08 15.98 9.37
CA VAL A 208 5.86 16.15 8.60
C VAL A 208 4.67 16.41 9.52
N THR A 209 4.49 15.61 10.57
CA THR A 209 3.30 15.69 11.43
C THR A 209 3.30 16.89 12.38
N GLU A 210 4.48 17.42 12.73
CA GLU A 210 4.61 18.55 13.66
C GLU A 210 5.24 19.78 12.99
N PHE A 211 6.42 19.66 12.40
CA PHE A 211 7.15 20.81 11.84
C PHE A 211 6.43 21.41 10.61
N LEU A 212 6.12 20.60 9.59
CA LEU A 212 5.36 21.09 8.43
C LEU A 212 3.97 21.59 8.84
N ALA A 213 3.30 20.87 9.75
CA ALA A 213 2.01 21.30 10.27
C ALA A 213 2.12 22.66 10.99
N ALA A 214 3.13 22.87 11.84
CA ALA A 214 3.38 24.12 12.53
C ALA A 214 3.75 25.27 11.57
N PHE A 215 4.44 24.97 10.48
CA PHE A 215 4.75 25.94 9.43
C PHE A 215 3.49 26.43 8.71
N LEU A 216 2.54 25.53 8.40
CA LEU A 216 1.31 25.87 7.68
C LEU A 216 0.20 26.40 8.60
N ARG A 217 0.26 26.09 9.90
CA ARG A 217 -0.79 26.42 10.88
C ARG A 217 -1.17 27.90 10.97
N PRO A 218 -0.24 28.89 10.90
CA PRO A 218 -0.60 30.30 10.93
C PRO A 218 -1.52 30.74 9.78
N CYS A 219 -1.52 29.99 8.68
CA CYS A 219 -2.32 30.24 7.50
C CYS A 219 -3.49 29.25 7.34
N ALA A 220 -3.70 28.38 8.33
CA ALA A 220 -4.66 27.28 8.25
C ALA A 220 -5.74 27.36 9.34
N ALA A 221 -6.93 26.88 9.02
CA ALA A 221 -7.97 26.59 9.99
C ALA A 221 -7.91 25.11 10.42
N VAL A 222 -8.37 24.82 11.64
CA VAL A 222 -8.52 23.44 12.12
C VAL A 222 -9.69 22.79 11.39
N PHE A 223 -9.50 21.54 10.97
CA PHE A 223 -10.50 20.73 10.30
C PHE A 223 -10.60 19.39 11.00
N ASP A 224 -11.82 18.96 11.34
CA ASP A 224 -12.08 17.61 11.82
C ASP A 224 -12.37 16.69 10.63
N GLY A 225 -11.38 15.87 10.29
CA GLY A 225 -11.43 14.95 9.17
C GLY A 225 -11.88 13.56 9.56
N LEU A 226 -12.50 12.83 8.62
CA LEU A 226 -12.79 11.41 8.83
C LEU A 226 -11.49 10.66 9.13
N GLN A 227 -11.41 10.09 10.32
CA GLN A 227 -10.37 9.18 10.74
C GLN A 227 -10.88 7.73 10.73
N ILE A 228 -10.00 6.82 10.36
CA ILE A 228 -10.20 5.38 10.36
C ILE A 228 -9.29 4.71 11.38
N HIS A 229 -9.80 3.68 12.03
CA HIS A 229 -9.02 2.80 12.88
C HIS A 229 -8.59 1.58 12.09
N LYS A 230 -7.30 1.28 12.10
CA LYS A 230 -6.74 0.09 11.48
C LYS A 230 -5.95 -0.74 12.49
N ASN A 231 -6.29 -2.01 12.53
CA ASN A 231 -5.46 -3.06 13.13
C ASN A 231 -4.33 -3.39 12.14
N THR A 232 -3.16 -2.83 12.34
CA THR A 232 -1.96 -3.10 11.55
C THR A 232 -1.23 -4.32 12.09
N ARG A 233 -0.78 -5.18 11.17
CA ARG A 233 0.15 -6.27 11.49
C ARG A 233 1.49 -5.85 10.92
N GLU A 234 2.39 -5.54 11.83
CA GLU A 234 3.76 -5.11 11.57
C GLU A 234 4.70 -6.17 12.12
N GLU A 235 5.84 -6.35 11.46
CA GLU A 235 6.89 -7.28 11.88
C GLU A 235 8.22 -6.54 11.63
N VAL A 236 9.19 -6.71 12.52
CA VAL A 236 10.55 -6.21 12.37
C VAL A 236 11.47 -7.43 12.45
N LEU A 237 11.91 -7.91 11.29
CA LEU A 237 12.61 -9.19 11.19
C LEU A 237 14.03 -8.97 10.69
N TRP A 238 15.01 -9.50 11.40
CA TRP A 238 16.38 -9.47 10.93
C TRP A 238 17.10 -10.76 11.28
N LEU A 239 17.92 -11.25 10.34
CA LEU A 239 18.86 -12.33 10.55
C LEU A 239 20.11 -12.02 9.73
N ASP A 240 21.24 -11.83 10.40
CA ASP A 240 22.55 -11.56 9.77
C ASP A 240 22.53 -10.45 8.69
N SER A 241 21.70 -9.43 8.89
CA SER A 241 21.51 -8.31 7.98
C SER A 241 21.70 -6.96 8.68
N ARG A 242 22.09 -5.94 7.91
CA ARG A 242 22.27 -4.58 8.45
C ARG A 242 20.93 -3.93 8.81
N PHE A 243 19.96 -4.04 7.91
CA PHE A 243 18.63 -3.44 8.04
C PHE A 243 17.57 -4.55 8.11
N PRO A 244 16.63 -4.45 9.06
CA PRO A 244 15.57 -5.43 9.20
C PRO A 244 14.58 -5.30 8.04
N TRP A 245 13.95 -6.42 7.70
CA TRP A 245 12.75 -6.41 6.88
C TRP A 245 11.60 -5.71 7.61
N ARG A 246 10.88 -4.87 6.87
CA ARG A 246 9.62 -4.26 7.29
C ARG A 246 8.61 -4.34 6.16
N ARG A 247 7.33 -4.29 6.52
CA ARG A 247 6.29 -4.16 5.52
C ARG A 247 6.36 -2.78 4.85
N SER A 248 6.21 -2.76 3.52
CA SER A 248 6.25 -1.53 2.70
C SER A 248 5.37 -0.40 3.29
N PRO A 249 5.99 0.75 3.66
CA PRO A 249 5.26 1.95 4.09
C PRO A 249 4.32 2.49 3.00
N LEU A 250 4.76 2.43 1.73
CA LEU A 250 3.96 2.84 0.57
C LEU A 250 2.68 1.99 0.45
N TRP A 251 2.76 0.68 0.73
CA TRP A 251 1.58 -0.17 0.72
C TRP A 251 0.56 0.23 1.80
N LEU A 252 1.03 0.65 2.99
CA LEU A 252 0.11 1.19 3.99
C LEU A 252 -0.53 2.49 3.52
N LEU A 253 0.26 3.42 2.96
CA LEU A 253 -0.26 4.68 2.40
C LEU A 253 -1.38 4.41 1.41
N VAL A 254 -1.16 3.54 0.43
CA VAL A 254 -2.18 3.18 -0.58
C VAL A 254 -3.43 2.63 0.10
N ARG A 255 -3.30 1.70 1.04
CA ARG A 255 -4.46 1.13 1.75
C ARG A 255 -5.21 2.14 2.61
N VAL A 256 -4.52 3.08 3.24
CA VAL A 256 -5.12 4.17 4.03
C VAL A 256 -5.86 5.12 3.09
N ALA A 257 -5.19 5.64 2.07
CA ALA A 257 -5.76 6.58 1.10
C ALA A 257 -6.99 5.98 0.39
N LEU A 258 -6.90 4.74 -0.10
CA LEU A 258 -8.03 4.04 -0.72
C LEU A 258 -9.25 3.97 0.23
N GLN A 259 -9.05 3.55 1.48
CA GLN A 259 -10.15 3.41 2.42
C GLN A 259 -10.75 4.76 2.80
N VAL A 260 -9.92 5.73 3.19
CA VAL A 260 -10.37 7.06 3.63
C VAL A 260 -11.15 7.75 2.51
N ILE A 261 -10.62 7.76 1.29
CA ILE A 261 -11.27 8.46 0.18
C ILE A 261 -12.52 7.73 -0.30
N LEU A 262 -12.51 6.39 -0.38
CA LEU A 262 -13.74 5.65 -0.71
C LEU A 262 -14.83 5.89 0.33
N GLN A 263 -14.50 5.89 1.63
CA GLN A 263 -15.49 6.18 2.67
C GLN A 263 -16.06 7.60 2.56
N ARG A 264 -15.22 8.61 2.32
CA ARG A 264 -15.69 9.99 2.11
C ARG A 264 -16.62 10.12 0.91
N LEU A 265 -16.24 9.54 -0.23
CA LEU A 265 -17.03 9.62 -1.45
C LEU A 265 -18.33 8.82 -1.34
N CYS A 266 -18.28 7.60 -0.80
CA CYS A 266 -19.45 6.78 -0.55
C CYS A 266 -20.43 7.44 0.43
N HIS A 267 -19.93 8.04 1.51
CA HIS A 267 -20.77 8.76 2.48
C HIS A 267 -21.45 9.98 1.84
N ARG A 268 -20.69 10.79 1.08
CA ARG A 268 -21.22 11.95 0.35
C ARG A 268 -22.32 11.55 -0.65
N ASP A 269 -22.13 10.44 -1.34
CA ASP A 269 -23.04 9.97 -2.40
C ASP A 269 -24.14 9.04 -1.86
N GLY A 270 -24.18 8.75 -0.55
CA GLY A 270 -25.19 7.90 0.10
C GLY A 270 -25.10 6.40 -0.25
N ILE A 271 -23.90 5.91 -0.60
CA ILE A 271 -23.65 4.52 -1.06
C ILE A 271 -22.90 3.75 0.04
N SER A 272 -23.09 2.41 0.11
CA SER A 272 -22.29 1.55 0.99
C SER A 272 -20.77 1.70 0.75
N ASP A 273 -20.02 1.75 1.85
CA ASP A 273 -18.56 1.91 1.87
C ASP A 273 -17.80 0.57 1.81
N ASP A 274 -18.50 -0.56 1.68
CA ASP A 274 -17.91 -1.90 1.57
C ASP A 274 -17.11 -2.11 0.27
N ILE A 275 -17.24 -1.18 -0.68
CA ILE A 275 -16.52 -1.21 -1.96
C ILE A 275 -15.00 -1.31 -1.79
N TYR A 276 -14.44 -0.73 -0.72
CA TYR A 276 -13.01 -0.90 -0.39
C TYR A 276 -12.68 -2.37 -0.10
N LYS A 277 -13.51 -3.08 0.68
CA LYS A 277 -13.28 -4.48 1.02
C LYS A 277 -13.43 -5.38 -0.22
N HIS A 278 -14.41 -5.07 -1.08
CA HIS A 278 -14.59 -5.74 -2.37
C HIS A 278 -13.37 -5.58 -3.27
N TYR A 279 -12.88 -4.34 -3.42
CA TYR A 279 -11.67 -4.06 -4.19
C TYR A 279 -10.45 -4.80 -3.62
N MET A 280 -10.27 -4.85 -2.30
CA MET A 280 -9.13 -5.55 -1.71
C MET A 280 -9.12 -7.05 -2.01
N VAL A 281 -10.28 -7.71 -2.02
CA VAL A 281 -10.40 -9.13 -2.41
C VAL A 281 -10.07 -9.29 -3.90
N TYR A 282 -10.68 -8.45 -4.75
CA TYR A 282 -10.44 -8.47 -6.20
C TYR A 282 -8.96 -8.22 -6.55
N TYR A 283 -8.31 -7.26 -5.89
CA TYR A 283 -6.89 -6.95 -6.07
C TYR A 283 -6.00 -8.12 -5.67
N MET A 284 -6.24 -8.73 -4.51
CA MET A 284 -5.48 -9.90 -4.10
C MET A 284 -5.67 -11.08 -5.06
N SER A 285 -6.87 -11.29 -5.59
CA SER A 285 -7.10 -12.28 -6.65
C SER A 285 -6.38 -11.92 -7.95
N SER A 286 -6.31 -10.65 -8.33
CA SER A 286 -5.52 -10.23 -9.51
C SER A 286 -4.04 -10.55 -9.32
N VAL A 287 -3.48 -10.28 -8.14
CA VAL A 287 -2.08 -10.61 -7.83
C VAL A 287 -1.86 -12.12 -7.86
N LEU A 288 -2.75 -12.92 -7.25
CA LEU A 288 -2.67 -14.38 -7.30
C LEU A 288 -2.72 -14.89 -8.76
N ASN A 289 -3.63 -14.38 -9.58
CA ASN A 289 -3.77 -14.76 -10.97
C ASN A 289 -2.48 -14.50 -11.77
N ASP A 290 -1.81 -13.37 -11.53
CA ASP A 290 -0.56 -13.08 -12.23
C ASP A 290 0.61 -13.90 -11.67
N CYS A 291 0.57 -14.25 -10.38
CA CYS A 291 1.52 -15.16 -9.75
C CYS A 291 1.36 -16.63 -10.22
N LEU A 292 0.15 -17.09 -10.53
CA LEU A 292 -0.12 -18.43 -11.06
C LEU A 292 0.50 -18.65 -12.46
N LYS A 293 0.59 -17.58 -13.25
CA LYS A 293 1.27 -17.60 -14.57
C LYS A 293 2.79 -17.71 -14.45
N LYS A 294 3.32 -17.78 -13.23
CA LYS A 294 4.75 -17.81 -12.90
C LYS A 294 5.05 -18.99 -11.98
N THR A 295 6.32 -19.34 -11.86
CA THR A 295 6.83 -20.39 -10.96
C THR A 295 6.87 -19.92 -9.50
N MET A 296 5.71 -19.58 -8.92
CA MET A 296 5.55 -19.57 -7.46
C MET A 296 5.50 -20.99 -6.93
N SER A 297 5.90 -21.20 -5.68
CA SER A 297 5.74 -22.50 -5.03
C SER A 297 4.27 -22.78 -4.71
N ASP A 298 3.89 -24.06 -4.65
CA ASP A 298 2.53 -24.46 -4.26
C ASP A 298 2.16 -23.92 -2.86
N GLU A 299 3.13 -23.83 -1.94
CA GLU A 299 2.94 -23.24 -0.62
C GLU A 299 2.58 -21.75 -0.70
N GLN A 300 3.28 -20.97 -1.52
CA GLN A 300 2.98 -19.55 -1.71
C GLN A 300 1.59 -19.36 -2.31
N VAL A 301 1.25 -20.16 -3.34
CA VAL A 301 -0.08 -20.16 -3.97
C VAL A 301 -1.16 -20.52 -2.94
N TYR A 302 -0.94 -21.55 -2.12
CA TYR A 302 -1.84 -21.96 -1.05
C TYR A 302 -2.07 -20.84 -0.03
N LEU A 303 -1.01 -20.19 0.43
CA LEU A 303 -1.10 -19.11 1.41
C LEU A 303 -1.86 -17.89 0.87
N MET A 304 -1.63 -17.54 -0.40
CA MET A 304 -2.38 -16.49 -1.09
C MET A 304 -3.87 -16.85 -1.19
N ASN A 305 -4.16 -18.05 -1.69
CA ASN A 305 -5.51 -18.57 -1.86
C ASN A 305 -6.29 -18.59 -0.53
N ALA A 306 -5.70 -19.15 0.52
CA ALA A 306 -6.30 -19.23 1.85
C ALA A 306 -6.58 -17.83 2.45
N LYS A 307 -5.70 -16.85 2.21
CA LYS A 307 -5.92 -15.48 2.69
C LYS A 307 -7.08 -14.80 1.96
N ILE A 308 -7.20 -15.01 0.65
CA ILE A 308 -8.31 -14.48 -0.14
C ILE A 308 -9.63 -15.13 0.29
N ALA A 309 -9.68 -16.46 0.39
CA ALA A 309 -10.87 -17.18 0.82
C ALA A 309 -11.38 -16.70 2.20
N ARG A 310 -10.47 -16.51 3.18
CA ARG A 310 -10.82 -15.96 4.49
C ARG A 310 -11.34 -14.52 4.44
N ARG A 311 -10.89 -13.70 3.49
CA ARG A 311 -11.40 -12.33 3.31
C ARG A 311 -12.76 -12.34 2.63
N LEU A 312 -12.92 -13.20 1.62
CA LEU A 312 -14.17 -13.39 0.89
C LEU A 312 -15.29 -13.82 1.83
N HIS A 313 -15.02 -14.73 2.78
CA HIS A 313 -15.97 -15.17 3.80
C HIS A 313 -16.41 -14.07 4.79
N LYS A 314 -15.71 -12.93 4.83
CA LYS A 314 -16.07 -11.77 5.67
C LYS A 314 -16.90 -10.73 4.93
N LEU A 315 -17.15 -10.94 3.64
CA LEU A 315 -17.98 -10.04 2.84
C LEU A 315 -19.42 -10.54 2.88
N ASP A 316 -20.35 -9.60 2.91
CA ASP A 316 -21.74 -9.91 2.56
C ASP A 316 -21.84 -10.03 1.04
N LEU A 317 -22.19 -11.23 0.57
CA LEU A 317 -22.33 -11.56 -0.84
C LEU A 317 -23.75 -12.01 -1.18
N SER A 318 -24.74 -11.53 -0.42
CA SER A 318 -26.17 -11.82 -0.64
C SER A 318 -26.59 -11.56 -2.10
N HIS A 319 -26.00 -10.56 -2.73
CA HIS A 319 -26.06 -10.37 -4.18
C HIS A 319 -24.67 -10.57 -4.79
N LEU A 320 -24.50 -11.63 -5.58
CA LEU A 320 -23.22 -11.95 -6.20
C LEU A 320 -22.80 -10.85 -7.18
N PRO A 321 -21.72 -10.10 -6.90
CA PRO A 321 -21.26 -9.04 -7.79
C PRO A 321 -20.51 -9.62 -8.99
N ALA A 322 -20.49 -8.92 -10.12
CA ALA A 322 -19.87 -9.44 -11.35
C ALA A 322 -18.37 -9.76 -11.21
N TRP A 323 -17.65 -9.04 -10.34
CA TRP A 323 -16.24 -9.32 -10.04
C TRP A 323 -16.02 -10.65 -9.30
N PHE A 324 -17.05 -11.20 -8.64
CA PHE A 324 -16.96 -12.44 -7.88
C PHE A 324 -16.58 -13.64 -8.76
N LEU A 325 -17.10 -13.70 -9.99
CA LEU A 325 -16.80 -14.79 -10.92
C LEU A 325 -15.30 -14.86 -11.22
N PHE A 326 -14.65 -13.71 -11.43
CA PHE A 326 -13.20 -13.66 -11.60
C PHE A 326 -12.47 -14.19 -10.35
N VAL A 327 -12.87 -13.74 -9.16
CA VAL A 327 -12.27 -14.20 -7.90
C VAL A 327 -12.43 -15.71 -7.76
N GLN A 328 -13.63 -16.24 -7.98
CA GLN A 328 -13.92 -17.67 -7.88
C GLN A 328 -13.06 -18.50 -8.83
N ASN A 329 -12.95 -18.10 -10.09
CA ASN A 329 -12.13 -18.79 -11.09
C ASN A 329 -10.65 -18.84 -10.67
N VAL A 330 -10.10 -17.73 -10.18
CA VAL A 330 -8.70 -17.68 -9.73
C VAL A 330 -8.46 -18.60 -8.53
N LEU A 331 -9.38 -18.63 -7.55
CA LEU A 331 -9.24 -19.52 -6.39
C LEU A 331 -9.38 -21.00 -6.78
N GLN A 332 -10.25 -21.32 -7.73
CA GLN A 332 -10.38 -22.68 -8.27
C GLN A 332 -9.14 -23.12 -9.04
N GLU A 333 -8.60 -22.25 -9.90
CA GLU A 333 -7.37 -22.50 -10.64
C GLU A 333 -6.17 -22.72 -9.70
N ALA A 334 -6.04 -21.87 -8.67
CA ALA A 334 -5.02 -22.03 -7.63
C ALA A 334 -5.13 -23.40 -6.92
N ASN A 335 -6.34 -23.78 -6.51
CA ASN A 335 -6.58 -25.07 -5.88
C ASN A 335 -6.28 -26.25 -6.83
N ALA A 336 -6.68 -26.16 -8.10
CA ALA A 336 -6.41 -27.19 -9.08
C ALA A 336 -4.91 -27.37 -9.34
N SER A 337 -4.16 -26.26 -9.41
CA SER A 337 -2.69 -26.26 -9.53
C SER A 337 -2.04 -26.99 -8.35
N ILE A 338 -2.39 -26.63 -7.11
CA ILE A 338 -1.87 -27.28 -5.90
C ILE A 338 -2.20 -28.78 -5.87
N LEU A 339 -3.45 -29.15 -6.18
CA LEU A 339 -3.88 -30.55 -6.18
C LEU A 339 -3.15 -31.37 -7.24
N LYS A 340 -2.87 -30.79 -8.41
CA LYS A 340 -2.10 -31.44 -9.47
C LYS A 340 -0.67 -31.72 -9.00
N SER A 341 0.01 -30.74 -8.40
CA SER A 341 1.35 -30.91 -7.85
C SER A 341 1.37 -31.98 -6.75
N TRP A 342 0.40 -31.94 -5.83
CA TRP A 342 0.31 -32.90 -4.73
C TRP A 342 0.11 -34.34 -5.20
N ARG A 343 -0.77 -34.57 -6.19
CA ARG A 343 -0.94 -35.90 -6.80
C ARG A 343 0.35 -36.39 -7.46
N GLY A 344 1.11 -35.50 -8.09
CA GLY A 344 2.41 -35.81 -8.67
C GLY A 344 3.42 -36.30 -7.63
N ILE A 345 3.53 -35.61 -6.49
CA ILE A 345 4.42 -35.99 -5.38
C ILE A 345 4.03 -37.36 -4.81
N ILE A 346 2.72 -37.62 -4.61
CA ILE A 346 2.24 -38.92 -4.11
C ILE A 346 2.60 -40.04 -5.09
N ALA A 347 2.40 -39.82 -6.40
CA ALA A 347 2.73 -40.82 -7.41
C ALA A 347 4.24 -41.13 -7.46
N GLN A 348 5.09 -40.11 -7.39
CA GLN A 348 6.54 -40.27 -7.34
C GLN A 348 6.99 -41.03 -6.10
N LYS A 349 6.40 -40.73 -4.93
CA LYS A 349 6.72 -41.43 -3.67
C LYS A 349 6.37 -42.92 -3.76
N LYS A 350 5.17 -43.24 -4.27
CA LYS A 350 4.76 -44.64 -4.49
C LYS A 350 5.69 -45.37 -5.46
N LEU A 351 6.14 -44.69 -6.52
CA LEU A 351 7.06 -45.27 -7.50
C LEU A 351 8.45 -45.52 -6.89
N ALA A 352 8.94 -44.58 -6.07
CA ALA A 352 10.21 -44.74 -5.35
C ALA A 352 10.17 -45.85 -4.29
N GLU A 353 9.04 -46.02 -3.60
CA GLU A 353 8.82 -47.12 -2.66
C GLU A 353 8.80 -48.48 -3.39
N ALA A 354 8.05 -48.58 -4.50
CA ALA A 354 8.01 -49.80 -5.32
C ALA A 354 9.39 -50.19 -5.88
N MET A 355 10.19 -49.19 -6.31
CA MET A 355 11.57 -49.44 -6.77
C MET A 355 12.48 -49.95 -5.65
N ARG A 356 12.38 -49.40 -4.42
CA ARG A 356 13.18 -49.89 -3.29
C ARG A 356 12.86 -51.34 -2.91
N GLU A 357 11.59 -51.73 -2.99
CA GLU A 357 11.17 -53.11 -2.76
C GLU A 357 11.70 -54.07 -3.85
N THR A 358 11.89 -53.60 -5.09
CA THR A 358 12.44 -54.43 -6.17
C THR A 358 13.95 -54.63 -6.08
N PHE A 359 14.70 -53.70 -5.46
CA PHE A 359 16.15 -53.80 -5.28
C PHE A 359 16.60 -54.47 -3.96
N GLN A 360 15.64 -54.87 -3.10
CA GLN A 360 15.90 -55.63 -1.87
C GLN A 360 15.61 -57.13 -2.00
N CYS A 361 15.22 -57.61 -3.19
CA CYS A 361 15.06 -59.03 -3.53
C CYS A 361 16.28 -59.59 -4.27
#